data_AF-A0A957WRK3-F1
#
_entry.id   AF-A0A957WRK3-F1
#
_cell.length_a   1.000
_cell.length_b   1.000
_cell.length_c   1.000
_cell.angle_alpha   90.00
_cell.angle_beta   90.00
_cell.angle_gamma   90.00
#
_symmetry.space_group_name_H-M   'P 1'
#
loop_
_entity.id
_entity.type
_entity.pdbx_description
1 polymer ?
#
loop_
_entity_poly.entity_id
_entity_poly.type
_entity_poly.pdbx_seq_one_letter_code
_entity_poly.pdbx_strand_id
1 'polypeptide(L)'
;MTFSKKIVVIAGALVVASIGGWIVIRKLIELASPTPIAIGISDGQFAPCPASPNCVSTQADDAEHQFDPIPYTISLSEARTLLLEIVGSLPRTDVSTVTSDYIHA
;
A
#
# COMPACT_ATOMS: atom_id res chain seq x y z
N MET A 1 21.69 -48.41 3.74
CA MET A 1 22.06 -47.09 3.16
C MET A 1 21.03 -46.53 2.16
N THR A 2 20.08 -47.32 1.67
CA THR A 2 19.02 -46.90 0.71
C THR A 2 17.80 -46.26 1.38
N PHE A 3 17.46 -46.64 2.62
CA PHE A 3 16.28 -46.13 3.34
C PHE A 3 16.43 -44.64 3.74
N SER A 4 17.57 -44.25 4.33
CA SER A 4 17.84 -42.84 4.66
C SER A 4 17.92 -41.94 3.43
N LYS A 5 18.44 -42.44 2.30
CA LYS A 5 18.46 -41.69 1.03
C LYS A 5 17.04 -41.42 0.51
N LYS A 6 16.11 -42.38 0.63
CA LYS A 6 14.71 -42.20 0.25
C LYS A 6 14.00 -41.16 1.14
N ILE A 7 14.25 -41.17 2.44
CA ILE A 7 13.69 -40.18 3.38
C ILE A 7 14.16 -38.76 3.03
N VAL A 8 15.46 -38.58 2.77
CA VAL A 8 16.02 -37.27 2.40
C VAL A 8 15.44 -36.77 1.07
N VAL A 9 15.27 -37.64 0.09
CA VAL A 9 14.67 -37.27 -1.21
C VAL A 9 13.19 -36.89 -1.07
N ILE A 10 12.40 -37.63 -0.28
CA ILE A 10 10.99 -37.32 -0.03
C ILE A 10 10.86 -35.99 0.74
N ALA A 11 11.66 -35.78 1.78
CA ALA A 11 11.68 -34.53 2.54
C ALA A 11 12.06 -33.34 1.65
N GLY A 12 13.06 -33.49 0.79
CA GLY A 12 13.44 -32.46 -0.18
C GLY A 12 12.32 -32.12 -1.17
N ALA A 13 11.64 -33.15 -1.71
CA ALA A 13 10.51 -32.95 -2.62
C ALA A 13 9.32 -32.24 -1.96
N LEU A 14 9.02 -32.56 -0.70
CA LEU A 14 7.98 -31.88 0.08
C LEU A 14 8.32 -30.40 0.31
N VAL A 15 9.56 -30.09 0.68
CA VAL A 15 10.02 -28.70 0.87
C VAL A 15 9.89 -27.91 -0.43
N VAL A 16 10.33 -28.48 -1.56
CA VAL A 16 10.22 -27.82 -2.87
C VAL A 16 8.75 -27.60 -3.27
N ALA A 17 7.88 -28.57 -3.03
CA ALA A 17 6.44 -28.44 -3.30
C ALA A 17 5.77 -27.37 -2.42
N SER A 18 6.14 -27.28 -1.14
CA SER A 18 5.64 -26.24 -0.24
C SER A 18 6.07 -24.84 -0.67
N ILE A 19 7.34 -24.66 -1.08
CA ILE A 19 7.84 -23.38 -1.60
C ILE A 19 7.14 -23.02 -2.92
N GLY A 20 7.01 -23.99 -3.83
CA GLY A 20 6.30 -23.78 -5.09
C GLY A 20 4.84 -23.40 -4.88
N GLY A 21 4.15 -24.09 -3.96
CA GLY A 21 2.78 -23.75 -3.56
C GLY A 21 2.65 -22.34 -2.99
N TRP A 22 3.57 -21.92 -2.13
CA TRP A 22 3.61 -20.57 -1.56
C TRP A 22 3.74 -19.48 -2.64
N ILE A 23 4.63 -19.69 -3.62
CA ILE A 23 4.84 -18.75 -4.73
C ILE A 23 3.57 -18.63 -5.59
N VAL A 24 2.91 -19.76 -5.90
CA VAL A 24 1.66 -19.75 -6.68
C VAL A 24 0.54 -19.02 -5.91
N ILE A 25 0.38 -19.30 -4.62
CA ILE A 25 -0.62 -18.63 -3.77
C ILE A 25 -0.40 -17.12 -3.72
N ARG A 26 0.84 -16.65 -3.54
CA ARG A 26 1.18 -15.21 -3.56
C ARG A 26 0.71 -14.53 -4.85
N LYS A 27 1.00 -15.15 -5.99
CA LYS A 27 0.61 -14.61 -7.30
C LYS A 27 -0.91 -14.59 -7.48
N LEU A 28 -1.62 -15.60 -7.00
CA LEU A 28 -3.09 -15.63 -7.05
C LEU A 28 -3.74 -14.53 -6.19
N ILE A 29 -3.16 -14.22 -5.02
CA ILE A 29 -3.65 -13.13 -4.16
C ILE A 29 -3.50 -11.77 -4.87
N GLU A 30 -2.40 -11.54 -5.57
CA GLU A 30 -2.16 -10.31 -6.35
C GLU A 30 -3.17 -10.13 -7.49
N LEU A 31 -3.46 -11.20 -8.24
CA LEU A 31 -4.50 -11.16 -9.29
C LEU A 31 -5.91 -10.93 -8.73
N ALA A 32 -6.20 -11.42 -7.52
CA ALA A 32 -7.51 -11.28 -6.89
C ALA A 32 -7.72 -9.90 -6.23
N SER A 33 -6.65 -9.14 -5.99
CA SER A 33 -6.70 -7.82 -5.37
C SER A 33 -5.98 -6.77 -6.23
N PRO A 34 -6.52 -6.44 -7.42
CA PRO A 34 -5.97 -5.36 -8.22
C PRO A 34 -6.03 -4.05 -7.44
N THR A 35 -4.93 -3.30 -7.39
CA THR A 35 -4.89 -1.97 -6.80
C THR A 35 -5.96 -1.09 -7.46
N PRO A 36 -6.89 -0.48 -6.69
CA PRO A 36 -7.95 0.34 -7.25
C PRO A 36 -7.41 1.61 -7.91
N ILE A 37 -8.25 2.20 -8.78
CA ILE A 37 -8.28 3.57 -9.33
C ILE A 37 -7.01 4.40 -9.08
N ALA A 38 -6.32 4.77 -10.18
CA ALA A 38 -5.28 5.81 -10.26
C ALA A 38 -4.87 6.42 -8.90
N ILE A 39 -3.98 5.73 -8.19
CA ILE A 39 -3.53 6.12 -6.87
C ILE A 39 -2.46 7.21 -6.97
N GLY A 40 -2.61 8.22 -6.13
CA GLY A 40 -1.71 9.37 -6.04
C GLY A 40 -2.03 10.52 -7.01
N ILE A 41 -1.05 11.39 -7.21
CA ILE A 41 -1.19 12.62 -8.00
C ILE A 41 -0.75 12.39 -9.45
N SER A 42 -1.57 12.81 -10.41
CA SER A 42 -1.23 12.93 -11.83
C SER A 42 -1.52 14.36 -12.28
N ASP A 43 -0.56 15.00 -12.97
CA ASP A 43 -0.69 16.39 -13.46
C ASP A 43 -1.12 17.39 -12.37
N GLY A 44 -0.63 17.19 -11.14
CA GLY A 44 -0.91 18.04 -9.99
C GLY A 44 -2.28 17.84 -9.34
N GLN A 45 -3.07 16.88 -9.79
CA GLN A 45 -4.41 16.60 -9.26
C GLN A 45 -4.55 15.16 -8.77
N PHE A 46 -5.40 14.98 -7.77
CA PHE A 46 -5.89 13.65 -7.39
C PHE A 46 -6.92 13.16 -8.40
N ALA A 47 -7.08 11.84 -8.50
CA ALA A 47 -8.21 11.28 -9.21
C ALA A 47 -9.54 11.77 -8.59
N PRO A 48 -10.60 11.96 -9.38
CA PRO A 48 -11.92 12.32 -8.85
C PRO A 48 -12.40 11.29 -7.82
N CYS A 49 -13.02 11.77 -6.74
CA CYS A 49 -13.66 10.87 -5.77
C CYS A 49 -14.75 10.04 -6.48
N PRO A 50 -14.73 8.70 -6.37
CA PRO A 50 -15.87 7.91 -6.79
C PRO A 50 -17.07 8.20 -5.88
N ALA A 51 -18.29 7.84 -6.33
CA ALA A 51 -19.55 8.00 -5.59
C ALA A 51 -19.68 7.13 -4.32
N SER A 52 -18.58 6.59 -3.80
CA SER A 52 -18.54 5.82 -2.56
C SER A 52 -18.64 6.78 -1.38
N PRO A 53 -19.49 6.52 -0.37
CA PRO A 53 -19.71 7.42 0.75
C PRO A 53 -18.48 7.60 1.67
N ASN A 54 -17.44 6.81 1.46
CA ASN A 54 -16.20 6.88 2.23
C ASN A 54 -15.10 7.71 1.54
N CYS A 55 -15.31 8.19 0.30
CA CYS A 55 -14.31 9.03 -0.36
C CYS A 55 -14.46 10.47 0.12
N VAL A 56 -13.32 11.09 0.44
CA VAL A 56 -13.25 12.53 0.65
C VAL A 56 -12.01 13.10 -0.01
N SER A 57 -12.10 14.33 -0.52
CA SER A 57 -10.96 15.04 -1.12
C SER A 57 -11.11 16.55 -0.94
N THR A 58 -9.99 17.22 -0.71
CA THR A 58 -9.92 18.69 -0.73
C THR A 58 -10.03 19.28 -2.14
N GLN A 59 -9.93 18.42 -3.17
CA GLN A 59 -10.07 18.76 -4.58
C GLN A 59 -11.39 18.24 -5.18
N ALA A 60 -12.33 17.74 -4.37
CA ALA A 60 -13.65 17.35 -4.88
C ALA A 60 -14.52 18.58 -5.16
N ASP A 61 -15.30 18.51 -6.25
CA ASP A 61 -16.19 19.59 -6.69
C ASP A 61 -17.63 19.45 -6.16
N ASP A 62 -17.93 18.36 -5.44
CA ASP A 62 -19.25 18.07 -4.90
C ASP A 62 -19.27 18.12 -3.36
N ALA A 63 -20.38 18.58 -2.80
CA ALA A 63 -20.50 18.82 -1.37
C ALA A 63 -20.54 17.53 -0.51
N GLU A 64 -20.74 16.36 -1.10
CA GLU A 64 -20.79 15.08 -0.37
C GLU A 64 -19.38 14.56 -0.08
N HIS A 65 -18.45 14.70 -1.04
CA HIS A 65 -17.09 14.23 -0.92
C HIS A 65 -16.06 15.34 -0.61
N GLN A 66 -16.45 16.62 -0.68
CA GLN A 66 -15.54 17.74 -0.38
C GLN A 66 -15.21 17.83 1.12
N PHE A 67 -13.94 18.11 1.41
CA PHE A 67 -13.45 18.37 2.77
C PHE A 67 -12.42 19.51 2.78
N ASP A 68 -12.36 20.30 3.85
CA ASP A 68 -11.41 21.41 3.94
C ASP A 68 -9.97 20.95 4.23
N PRO A 69 -8.93 21.59 3.67
CA PRO A 69 -7.54 21.28 4.03
C PRO A 69 -7.28 21.46 5.54
N ILE A 70 -6.54 20.54 6.14
CA ILE A 70 -6.15 20.63 7.55
C ILE A 70 -5.00 21.66 7.67
N PRO A 71 -5.20 22.79 8.36
CA PRO A 71 -4.17 23.80 8.50
C PRO A 71 -3.09 23.39 9.50
N TYR A 72 -1.88 23.90 9.31
CA TYR A 72 -0.78 23.80 10.27
C TYR A 72 -0.16 25.18 10.52
N THR A 73 0.37 25.40 11.72
CA THR A 73 0.90 26.71 12.16
C THR A 73 2.43 26.80 12.14
N ILE A 74 3.10 25.70 11.83
CA ILE A 74 4.56 25.57 11.73
C ILE A 74 5.02 25.71 10.26
N SER A 75 6.33 25.65 10.00
CA SER A 75 6.81 25.66 8.62
C SER A 75 6.40 24.38 7.86
N LEU A 76 6.27 24.47 6.53
CA LEU A 76 5.98 23.30 5.68
C LEU A 76 7.00 22.17 5.90
N SER A 77 8.28 22.51 6.06
CA SER A 77 9.34 21.53 6.33
C SER A 77 9.14 20.81 7.66
N GLU A 78 8.80 21.54 8.73
CA GLU A 78 8.57 20.95 10.04
C GLU A 78 7.30 20.10 10.04
N ALA A 79 6.21 20.58 9.42
CA ALA A 79 4.97 19.83 9.25
C ALA A 79 5.20 18.52 8.50
N ARG A 80 5.96 18.57 7.40
CA ARG A 80 6.30 17.38 6.61
C ARG A 80 7.09 16.37 7.42
N THR A 81 8.11 16.81 8.16
CA THR A 81 8.90 15.92 9.03
C THR A 81 8.03 15.25 10.09
N LEU A 82 7.19 16.03 10.77
CA LEU A 82 6.28 15.51 11.80
C LEU A 82 5.25 14.52 11.22
N LEU A 83 4.68 14.82 10.06
CA LEU A 83 3.73 13.93 9.39
C LEU A 83 4.38 12.59 9.03
N LEU A 84 5.61 12.59 8.50
CA LEU A 84 6.32 11.35 8.18
C LEU A 84 6.61 10.51 9.43
N GLU A 85 6.94 11.13 10.56
CA GLU A 85 7.12 10.42 11.83
C GLU A 85 5.81 9.77 12.30
N ILE A 86 4.72 10.54 12.31
CA ILE A 86 3.40 10.05 12.73
C ILE A 86 2.93 8.92 11.81
N VAL A 87 2.91 9.16 10.50
CA VAL A 87 2.44 8.19 9.49
C VAL A 87 3.29 6.92 9.53
N GLY A 88 4.62 7.06 9.66
CA GLY A 88 5.54 5.91 9.78
C GLY A 88 5.36 5.09 11.06
N SER A 89 4.71 5.66 12.10
CA SER A 89 4.39 4.93 13.33
C SER A 89 3.09 4.12 13.25
N LEU A 90 2.26 4.34 12.21
CA LEU A 90 0.97 3.67 12.08
C LEU A 90 1.13 2.20 11.65
N PRO A 91 0.37 1.27 12.24
CA PRO A 91 0.45 -0.14 11.85
C PRO A 91 -0.16 -0.35 10.46
N ARG A 92 0.52 -1.17 9.64
CA ARG A 92 0.12 -1.51 8.25
C ARG A 92 0.19 -0.32 7.28
N THR A 93 1.11 0.62 7.52
CA THR A 93 1.38 1.77 6.65
C THR A 93 2.73 1.60 5.97
N ASP A 94 2.83 1.98 4.69
CA ASP A 94 4.07 1.90 3.91
C ASP A 94 4.26 3.18 3.10
N VAL A 95 5.25 3.99 3.51
CA VAL A 95 5.54 5.26 2.84
C VAL A 95 6.21 5.00 1.49
N SER A 96 5.41 5.05 0.43
CA SER A 96 5.82 4.66 -0.93
C SER A 96 6.41 5.81 -1.76
N THR A 97 6.01 7.06 -1.51
CA THR A 97 6.51 8.22 -2.26
C THR A 97 6.53 9.48 -1.39
N VAL A 98 7.62 10.25 -1.47
CA VAL A 98 7.78 11.52 -0.74
C VAL A 98 8.47 12.56 -1.64
N THR A 99 7.81 13.69 -1.89
CA THR A 99 8.39 14.89 -2.51
C THR A 99 8.33 16.07 -1.53
N SER A 100 8.71 17.28 -1.96
CA SER A 100 8.62 18.50 -1.14
C SER A 100 7.20 18.82 -0.64
N ASP A 101 6.19 18.41 -1.39
CA ASP A 101 4.79 18.84 -1.30
C ASP A 101 3.79 17.67 -1.37
N TYR A 102 4.28 16.42 -1.42
CA TYR A 102 3.46 15.22 -1.52
C TYR A 102 4.01 14.05 -0.70
N ILE A 103 3.10 13.32 -0.06
CA ILE A 103 3.37 12.07 0.68
C ILE A 103 2.30 11.05 0.27
N HIS A 104 2.73 9.85 -0.12
CA HIS A 104 1.87 8.68 -0.32
C HIS A 104 2.33 7.57 0.63
N ALA A 105 1.40 7.09 1.47
CA ALA A 105 1.69 6.14 2.55
C ALA A 105 0.55 5.15 2.79
#